data_AF-A0A7Y1YRT9-F1
#
_entry.id   AF-A0A7Y1YRT9-F1
#
_cell.length_a   1.000
_cell.length_b   1.000
_cell.length_c   1.000
_cell.angle_alpha   90.00
_cell.angle_beta   90.00
_cell.angle_gamma   90.00
#
_symmetry.space_group_name_H-M   'P 1'
#
loop_
_entity.id
_entity.type
_entity.pdbx_description
1 polymer ?
#
loop_
_entity_poly.entity_id
_entity_poly.type
_entity_poly.pdbx_seq_one_letter_code
_entity_poly.pdbx_strand_id
1 'polypeptide(L)'
;AGSLDHRQLQGISKTSCDVIDAMGKENIQWIESYITEDKVFCKYLAINEDLLREHAERGGFPINKITQIQNRISPRTASDD
;
A
#
# COMPACT_ATOMS: atom_id res chain seq x y z
N ALA A 1 12.98 -2.87 4.27
CA ALA A 1 14.20 -2.18 3.86
C ALA A 1 14.50 -1.05 4.85
N GLY A 2 15.42 -1.30 5.78
CA GLY A 2 16.20 -0.28 6.51
C GLY A 2 15.49 0.54 7.59
N SER A 3 16.32 1.09 8.48
CA SER A 3 16.00 2.10 9.49
C SER A 3 15.70 3.45 8.82
N LEU A 4 14.56 3.55 8.12
CA LEU A 4 14.10 4.82 7.59
C LEU A 4 13.82 5.78 8.74
N ASP A 5 14.36 6.99 8.65
CA ASP A 5 14.04 8.04 9.59
C ASP A 5 12.64 8.61 9.34
N HIS A 6 12.15 9.40 10.30
CA HIS A 6 10.81 9.99 10.22
C HIS A 6 10.59 10.85 8.97
N ARG A 7 11.63 11.57 8.51
CA ARG A 7 11.53 12.45 7.35
C ARG A 7 11.41 11.65 6.05
N GLN A 8 12.16 10.55 5.95
CA GLN A 8 12.07 9.62 4.82
C GLN A 8 10.68 8.98 4.76
N LEU A 9 10.15 8.51 5.90
CA LEU A 9 8.79 7.96 6.00
C LEU A 9 7.73 8.97 5.57
N GLN A 10 7.86 10.22 6.01
CA GLN A 10 6.96 11.30 5.61
C GLN A 10 7.05 11.59 4.11
N GLY A 11 8.25 11.63 3.53
CA GLY A 11 8.45 11.87 2.11
C GLY A 11 7.83 10.79 1.22
N ILE A 12 7.99 9.52 1.60
CA ILE A 12 7.36 8.38 0.91
C ILE A 12 5.83 8.51 0.99
N SER A 13 5.30 8.79 2.18
CA SER A 13 3.85 8.93 2.39
C SER A 13 3.28 10.07 1.55
N LYS A 14 3.95 11.23 1.54
CA LYS A 14 3.54 12.38 0.72
C LYS A 14 3.52 12.04 -0.77
N THR A 15 4.56 11.39 -1.26
CA THR A 15 4.66 10.98 -2.67
C THR A 15 3.50 10.03 -3.04
N SER A 16 3.23 9.04 -2.19
CA SER A 16 2.12 8.10 -2.41
C SER A 16 0.77 8.82 -2.49
N CYS A 17 0.49 9.74 -1.55
CA CYS A 17 -0.73 10.53 -1.55
C CYS A 17 -0.83 11.41 -2.80
N ASP A 18 0.21 12.16 -3.15
CA ASP A 18 0.19 13.06 -4.32
C ASP A 18 -0.10 12.29 -5.62
N VAL A 19 0.44 11.06 -5.78
CA VAL A 19 0.17 10.19 -6.94
C VAL A 19 -1.28 9.70 -6.95
N ILE A 20 -1.81 9.25 -5.82
CA ILE A 20 -3.21 8.79 -5.72
C ILE A 20 -4.17 9.94 -6.01
N ASP A 21 -3.88 11.13 -5.50
CA ASP A 21 -4.66 12.34 -5.77
C ASP A 21 -4.69 12.66 -7.28
N ALA A 22 -3.55 12.49 -7.96
CA ALA A 22 -3.46 12.68 -9.42
C ALA A 22 -4.13 11.57 -10.25
N MET A 23 -4.22 10.35 -9.73
CA MET A 23 -4.91 9.23 -10.39
C MET A 23 -6.42 9.24 -10.17
N GLY A 24 -6.90 9.96 -9.15
CA GLY A 24 -8.29 9.94 -8.72
C GLY A 24 -8.56 8.86 -7.67
N LYS A 25 -9.15 9.26 -6.54
CA LYS A 25 -9.32 8.43 -5.33
C LYS A 25 -10.45 7.40 -5.39
N GLU A 26 -11.24 7.40 -6.45
CA GLU A 26 -12.47 6.61 -6.53
C GLU A 26 -12.17 5.11 -6.69
N ASN A 27 -11.09 4.77 -7.40
CA ASN A 27 -10.80 3.39 -7.82
C ASN A 27 -9.56 2.79 -7.13
N ILE A 28 -8.81 3.59 -6.39
CA ILE A 28 -7.63 3.19 -5.62
C ILE A 28 -7.54 3.98 -4.32
N GLN A 29 -7.32 3.26 -3.22
CA GLN A 29 -7.10 3.83 -1.90
C GLN A 29 -5.93 3.12 -1.23
N TRP A 30 -4.93 3.90 -0.80
CA TRP A 30 -3.90 3.41 0.10
C TRP A 30 -4.44 3.33 1.52
N ILE A 31 -4.30 2.15 2.15
CA ILE A 31 -4.77 1.91 3.52
C ILE A 31 -3.62 2.14 4.50
N GLU A 32 -2.51 1.43 4.29
CA GLU A 32 -1.34 1.45 5.17
C GLU A 32 -0.15 0.76 4.50
N SER A 33 1.05 1.05 4.99
CA SER A 33 2.27 0.33 4.62
C SER A 33 3.02 -0.13 5.87
N TYR A 34 3.60 -1.31 5.78
CA TYR A 34 4.45 -1.92 6.80
C TYR A 34 5.86 -2.03 6.27
N ILE A 35 6.82 -1.57 7.07
CA ILE A 35 8.24 -1.58 6.71
C ILE A 35 8.92 -2.56 7.65
N THR A 36 9.52 -3.61 7.09
CA THR A 36 10.37 -4.56 7.81
C THR A 36 11.83 -4.22 7.54
N GLU A 37 12.75 -4.99 8.10
CA GLU A 37 14.18 -4.85 7.83
C GLU A 37 14.50 -4.96 6.33
N ASP A 38 13.87 -5.89 5.61
CA ASP A 38 14.19 -6.26 4.23
C ASP A 38 13.09 -5.93 3.22
N LYS A 39 11.83 -5.81 3.65
CA LYS A 39 10.66 -5.66 2.77
C LYS A 39 9.80 -4.45 3.13
N VAL A 40 8.97 -4.08 2.17
CA VAL A 40 7.87 -3.13 2.36
C VAL A 40 6.61 -3.80 1.85
N PHE A 41 5.55 -3.78 2.66
CA PHE A 41 4.24 -4.29 2.31
C PHE A 41 3.26 -3.14 2.31
N CYS A 42 2.60 -2.89 1.19
CA CYS A 42 1.61 -1.84 1.07
C CYS A 42 0.23 -2.47 0.84
N LYS A 43 -0.76 -2.03 1.60
CA LYS A 43 -2.13 -2.53 1.52
C LYS A 43 -3.01 -1.47 0.89
N TYR A 44 -3.80 -1.89 -0.09
CA TYR A 44 -4.70 -1.04 -0.86
C TYR A 44 -6.08 -1.65 -0.98
N LEU A 45 -7.08 -0.79 -1.18
CA LEU A 45 -8.32 -1.14 -1.86
C LEU A 45 -8.21 -0.63 -3.28
N ALA A 46 -8.40 -1.51 -4.27
CA ALA A 46 -8.40 -1.13 -5.67
C ALA A 46 -9.33 -2.06 -6.46
N ILE A 47 -9.91 -1.54 -7.54
CA ILE A 47 -10.82 -2.33 -8.38
C ILE A 47 -10.09 -3.34 -9.28
N ASN A 48 -8.79 -3.16 -9.50
CA ASN A 48 -7.91 -4.09 -10.24
C ASN A 48 -6.43 -3.89 -9.86
N GLU A 49 -5.56 -4.81 -10.30
CA GLU A 49 -4.12 -4.76 -10.02
C GLU A 49 -3.38 -3.70 -10.86
N ASP A 50 -3.90 -3.32 -12.03
CA ASP A 50 -3.23 -2.38 -12.93
C ASP A 50 -3.11 -0.99 -12.32
N LEU A 51 -4.11 -0.56 -11.55
CA LEU A 51 -4.05 0.68 -10.78
C LEU A 51 -2.91 0.68 -9.75
N LEU A 52 -2.58 -0.48 -9.16
CA LEU A 52 -1.46 -0.58 -8.22
C LEU A 52 -0.11 -0.50 -8.95
N ARG A 53 -0.03 -1.05 -10.18
CA ARG A 53 1.17 -0.96 -11.02
C ARG A 53 1.39 0.47 -11.49
N GLU A 54 0.34 1.15 -11.93
CA GLU A 54 0.38 2.54 -12.35
C GLU A 54 0.76 3.47 -11.18
N HIS A 55 0.21 3.25 -9.98
CA HIS A 55 0.60 3.97 -8.77
C HIS A 55 2.09 3.81 -8.47
N ALA A 56 2.58 2.57 -8.52
CA ALA A 56 3.98 2.26 -8.28
C ALA A 56 4.89 2.91 -9.32
N GLU A 57 4.53 2.83 -10.60
CA GLU A 57 5.28 3.45 -11.70
C GLU A 57 5.34 4.98 -11.55
N ARG A 58 4.21 5.64 -11.33
CA ARG A 58 4.14 7.10 -11.16
C ARG A 58 4.85 7.59 -9.90
N GLY A 59 4.81 6.80 -8.83
CA GLY A 59 5.48 7.10 -7.56
C GLY A 59 6.96 6.72 -7.51
N GLY A 60 7.47 6.03 -8.54
CA GLY A 60 8.84 5.49 -8.54
C GLY A 60 9.05 4.39 -7.48
N PHE A 61 7.99 3.70 -7.08
CA PHE A 61 8.06 2.63 -6.09
C PHE A 61 8.30 1.28 -6.76
N PRO A 62 9.22 0.45 -6.24
CA PRO A 62 9.41 -0.90 -6.77
C PRO A 62 8.20 -1.77 -6.42
N ILE A 63 7.69 -2.54 -7.40
CA ILE A 63 6.64 -3.53 -7.20
C ILE A 63 7.11 -4.91 -7.65
N ASN A 64 7.36 -5.79 -6.69
CA ASN A 64 7.89 -7.13 -6.95
C ASN A 64 6.77 -8.18 -7.03
N LYS A 65 5.69 -7.99 -6.27
CA LYS A 65 4.55 -8.92 -6.18
C LYS A 65 3.28 -8.18 -5.77
N ILE A 66 2.18 -8.47 -6.45
CA ILE A 66 0.83 -8.09 -6.06
C ILE A 66 0.09 -9.37 -5.66
N THR A 67 -0.73 -9.32 -4.62
CA THR A 67 -1.53 -10.47 -4.19
C THR A 67 -2.85 -9.97 -3.64
N GLN A 68 -3.94 -10.40 -4.28
CA GLN A 68 -5.28 -10.11 -3.80
C GLN A 68 -5.53 -10.77 -2.44
N ILE A 69 -5.92 -9.96 -1.45
CA ILE A 69 -6.35 -10.47 -0.14
C ILE A 69 -7.79 -10.95 -0.28
N GLN A 70 -7.99 -12.27 -0.29
CA GLN A 70 -9.34 -12.84 -0.44
C GLN A 70 -10.13 -12.83 0.87
N ASN A 71 -9.47 -13.05 2.00
CA ASN A 71 -10.09 -13.11 3.32
C ASN A 71 -9.12 -12.62 4.40
N ARG A 72 -9.66 -12.14 5.52
CA ARG A 72 -8.88 -11.74 6.71
C ARG A 72 -9.42 -12.47 7.93
N ILE A 73 -8.53 -13.23 8.59
CA ILE A 73 -8.79 -13.80 9.91
C ILE A 73 -8.16 -12.92 10.98
N SER A 74 -8.77 -12.88 12.15
CA SER A 74 -8.23 -12.27 13.37
C SER A 74 -8.85 -12.95 14.58
N PRO A 75 -8.47 -12.63 15.84
CA PRO A 75 -9.18 -13.18 16.99
C PRO A 75 -10.70 -12.95 16.95
N ARG A 76 -11.19 -11.93 16.23
CA ARG A 76 -12.63 -11.70 16.00
C ARG A 76 -13.30 -12.74 15.11
N THR A 77 -12.55 -13.44 14.25
CA THR A 77 -13.10 -14.54 13.45
C THR A 77 -13.12 -15.87 14.20
N ALA A 78 -12.70 -15.89 15.48
CA ALA A 78 -12.72 -17.10 16.30
C ALA A 78 -14.07 -17.34 17.01
N SER A 79 -14.96 -16.34 17.01
CA SER A 79 -16.31 -16.43 17.57
C SER A 79 -17.30 -15.64 16.70
N ASP A 80 -18.54 -16.12 16.63
CA ASP A 80 -19.64 -15.45 15.95
C ASP A 80 -20.33 -14.49 16.95
N ASP A 81 -19.84 -13.25 17.07
CA ASP A 81 -20.59 -12.16 17.71
C ASP A 81 -21.26 -11.26 16.65
#